data_AF-A0A7H4M349-F1
#
_entry.id   AF-A0A7H4M349-F1
#
_cell.length_a   1.000
_cell.length_b   1.000
_cell.length_c   1.000
_cell.angle_alpha   90.00
_cell.angle_beta   90.00
_cell.angle_gamma   90.00
#
_symmetry.space_group_name_H-M   'P 1'
#
loop_
_entity.id
_entity.type
_entity.pdbx_description
1 polymer ?
#
loop_
_entity_poly.entity_id
_entity_poly.type
_entity_poly.pdbx_seq_one_letter_code
_entity_poly.pdbx_strand_id
1 'polypeptide(L)'
;MAQLVTPGITLINTMTNTILGPDEVVTKYGVPPELIIDFLALMGDSSDNIPGVPGVGEKTAQALLQGLGGLDTLYAEPEKSLG
;
A
#
# COMPACT_ATOMS: atom_id res chain seq x y z
N MET A 1 5.52 1.86 7.96
CA MET A 1 4.91 1.62 9.29
C MET A 1 3.43 1.25 9.22
N ALA A 2 2.61 1.82 8.33
CA ALA A 2 1.16 1.57 8.26
C ALA A 2 0.77 0.08 8.12
N GLN A 3 1.66 -0.78 7.64
CA GLN A 3 1.48 -2.24 7.56
C GLN A 3 1.21 -2.96 8.90
N LEU A 4 1.50 -2.32 10.04
CA LEU A 4 1.26 -2.90 11.37
C LEU A 4 -0.10 -2.53 11.96
N VAL A 5 -0.86 -1.67 11.29
CA VAL A 5 -2.17 -1.21 11.76
C VAL A 5 -3.17 -2.36 11.66
N THR A 6 -3.89 -2.60 12.76
CA THR A 6 -4.98 -3.59 12.85
C THR A 6 -6.11 -2.99 13.70
N PRO A 7 -7.28 -3.64 13.84
CA PRO A 7 -8.33 -3.14 14.73
C PRO A 7 -7.89 -2.96 16.20
N GLY A 8 -6.82 -3.65 16.64
CA GLY A 8 -6.25 -3.52 17.98
C GLY A 8 -4.93 -2.74 18.06
N ILE A 9 -4.40 -2.26 16.93
CA ILE A 9 -3.10 -1.59 16.85
C ILE A 9 -3.24 -0.33 15.98
N THR A 10 -2.99 0.84 16.57
CA THR A 10 -3.02 2.13 15.87
C THR A 10 -1.65 2.81 15.92
N LEU A 11 -1.34 3.61 14.89
CA LEU A 11 -0.15 4.46 14.86
C LEU A 11 -0.52 5.87 15.32
N ILE A 12 0.31 6.47 16.17
CA ILE A 12 0.15 7.86 16.60
C ILE A 12 1.33 8.67 16.08
N ASN A 13 1.05 9.73 15.31
CA ASN A 13 2.04 10.72 14.92
C ASN A 13 1.94 11.91 15.88
N THR A 14 2.88 12.00 16.82
CA THR A 14 2.90 13.03 17.87
C THR A 14 3.30 14.42 17.37
N MET A 15 3.91 14.53 16.18
CA MET A 15 4.24 15.82 15.58
C MET A 15 3.00 16.52 15.01
N THR A 16 2.03 15.74 14.54
CA THR A 16 0.78 16.23 13.92
C THR A 16 -0.45 15.97 14.79
N ASN A 17 -0.27 15.26 15.92
CA ASN A 17 -1.33 14.77 16.78
C ASN A 17 -2.40 13.96 16.04
N THR A 18 -1.98 13.15 15.07
CA THR A 18 -2.87 12.31 14.25
C THR A 18 -2.80 10.85 14.68
N ILE A 19 -3.93 10.15 14.59
CA ILE A 19 -4.05 8.71 14.81
C ILE A 19 -4.33 8.06 13.46
N LEU A 20 -3.61 6.98 13.16
CA LEU A 20 -3.84 6.11 12.02
C LEU A 20 -4.35 4.76 12.51
N GLY A 21 -5.65 4.53 12.37
CA GLY A 21 -6.29 3.22 12.41
C GLY A 21 -6.58 2.70 10.99
N PRO A 22 -7.29 1.56 10.86
CA PRO A 22 -7.53 0.93 9.57
C PRO A 22 -8.18 1.86 8.53
N ASP A 23 -9.21 2.61 8.94
CA ASP A 23 -9.94 3.51 8.04
C ASP A 23 -9.08 4.71 7.61
N GLU A 24 -8.25 5.24 8.51
CA GLU A 24 -7.32 6.32 8.20
C GLU A 24 -6.20 5.85 7.27
N VAL A 25 -5.76 4.59 7.39
CA VAL A 25 -4.81 3.97 6.45
C VAL A 25 -5.42 3.91 5.05
N VAL A 26 -6.65 3.41 4.92
CA VAL A 26 -7.36 3.38 3.63
C VAL A 26 -7.51 4.78 3.06
N THR A 27 -7.92 5.75 3.89
CA THR A 27 -8.08 7.15 3.47
C THR A 27 -6.76 7.76 2.98
N LYS A 28 -5.65 7.43 3.65
CA LYS A 28 -4.33 8.00 3.35
C LYS A 28 -3.65 7.35 2.15
N TYR A 29 -3.75 6.04 2.03
CA TYR A 29 -2.97 5.25 1.06
C TYR A 29 -3.82 4.65 -0.07
N GLY A 30 -5.14 4.71 0.03
CA GLY A 30 -6.08 4.11 -0.93
C GLY A 30 -6.14 2.57 -0.86
N VAL A 31 -5.41 1.94 0.05
CA VAL A 31 -5.37 0.49 0.25
C VAL A 31 -5.44 0.17 1.75
N PRO A 32 -6.00 -0.99 2.12
CA PRO A 32 -6.07 -1.37 3.53
C PRO A 32 -4.69 -1.76 4.09
N PRO A 33 -4.51 -1.77 5.43
CA PRO A 33 -3.24 -2.05 6.07
C PRO A 33 -2.53 -3.32 5.58
N GLU A 34 -3.28 -4.38 5.31
CA GLU A 34 -2.78 -5.66 4.80
C GLU A 34 -2.12 -5.58 3.43
N LEU A 35 -2.46 -4.57 2.61
CA LEU A 35 -1.88 -4.36 1.27
C LEU A 35 -0.80 -3.28 1.25
N ILE A 36 -0.43 -2.69 2.39
CA ILE A 36 0.59 -1.63 2.44
C ILE A 36 1.97 -2.15 2.00
N ILE A 37 2.30 -3.41 2.34
CA ILE A 37 3.58 -4.01 1.94
C ILE A 37 3.66 -4.12 0.42
N ASP A 38 2.61 -4.64 -0.20
CA ASP A 38 2.49 -4.76 -1.65
C ASP A 38 2.50 -3.39 -2.34
N PHE A 39 1.81 -2.41 -1.76
CA PHE A 39 1.79 -1.03 -2.25
C PHE A 39 3.19 -0.41 -2.25
N LEU A 40 3.94 -0.56 -1.16
CA LEU A 40 5.32 -0.07 -1.08
C LEU A 40 6.27 -0.85 -1.98
N ALA A 41 6.06 -2.16 -2.17
CA ALA A 41 6.86 -2.96 -3.09
C ALA A 41 6.68 -2.52 -4.56
N LEU A 42 5.47 -2.11 -4.93
CA LEU A 42 5.19 -1.54 -6.25
C LEU A 42 5.77 -0.14 -6.42
N MET A 43 5.60 0.71 -5.41
CA MET A 43 6.00 2.13 -5.44
C MET A 43 7.50 2.36 -5.23
N GLY A 44 8.13 1.50 -4.45
CA GLY A 44 9.42 1.76 -3.83
C GLY A 44 9.31 2.72 -2.63
N ASP A 45 10.47 3.00 -2.03
CA ASP A 45 10.64 4.01 -0.98
C ASP A 45 11.87 4.85 -1.29
N SER A 46 11.64 6.10 -1.69
CA SER A 46 12.72 7.03 -2.03
C SER A 46 13.58 7.41 -0.83
N SER A 47 13.03 7.37 0.38
CA SER A 47 13.76 7.75 1.60
C SER A 47 14.78 6.69 1.98
N ASP A 48 14.43 5.42 1.73
CA ASP A 48 15.27 4.25 2.01
C ASP A 48 16.06 3.76 0.77
N ASN A 49 16.01 4.51 -0.34
CA ASN A 49 16.62 4.16 -1.63
C ASN A 49 16.16 2.80 -2.19
N ILE A 50 14.91 2.42 -1.92
CA ILE A 50 14.30 1.19 -2.42
C ILE A 50 13.62 1.51 -3.76
N PRO A 51 14.09 0.97 -4.89
CA PRO A 51 13.44 1.20 -6.18
C PRO A 51 12.12 0.43 -6.24
N GLY A 52 11.09 1.09 -6.77
CA GLY A 52 9.81 0.46 -7.14
C GLY A 52 9.82 -0.09 -8.56
N VAL A 53 8.66 -0.54 -9.00
CA VAL A 53 8.45 -1.00 -10.39
C VAL A 53 8.43 0.22 -11.33
N PRO A 54 9.26 0.24 -12.39
CA PRO A 54 9.29 1.35 -13.33
C PRO A 54 7.90 1.63 -13.94
N GLY A 55 7.46 2.88 -13.87
CA GLY A 55 6.16 3.31 -14.40
C GLY A 55 4.96 3.04 -13.49
N VAL A 56 5.16 2.44 -12.32
CA VAL A 56 4.11 2.21 -11.33
C VAL A 56 4.19 3.30 -10.26
N GLY A 57 3.30 4.28 -10.36
CA GLY A 57 3.08 5.32 -9.36
C GLY A 57 1.87 5.03 -8.47
N GLU A 58 1.56 5.95 -7.54
CA GLU A 58 0.60 5.70 -6.45
C GLU A 58 -0.76 5.23 -6.98
N LYS A 59 -1.27 5.92 -7.99
CA LYS A 59 -2.57 5.59 -8.61
C LYS A 59 -2.56 4.23 -9.29
N THR A 60 -1.46 3.89 -9.95
CA THR A 60 -1.32 2.60 -10.63
C THR A 60 -1.24 1.48 -9.60
N ALA A 61 -0.45 1.65 -8.53
CA ALA A 61 -0.35 0.69 -7.45
C ALA A 61 -1.71 0.47 -6.74
N GLN A 62 -2.45 1.55 -6.45
CA GLN A 62 -3.81 1.46 -5.88
C GLN A 62 -4.76 0.68 -6.81
N ALA A 63 -4.78 1.01 -8.10
CA ALA A 63 -5.66 0.34 -9.07
C ALA A 63 -5.36 -1.17 -9.17
N LEU A 64 -4.07 -1.53 -9.25
CA LEU A 64 -3.65 -2.93 -9.31
C LEU A 64 -4.06 -3.70 -8.05
N LEU A 65 -3.84 -3.12 -6.87
CA LEU A 65 -4.11 -3.79 -5.60
C LEU A 65 -5.59 -3.88 -5.27
N GLN A 66 -6.38 -2.86 -5.60
CA GLN A 66 -7.84 -2.90 -5.46
C GLN A 66 -8.48 -3.89 -6.45
N GLY A 67 -7.91 -4.05 -7.65
CA GLY A 67 -8.43 -4.96 -8.68
C GLY A 67 -8.05 -6.43 -8.48
N LEU A 68 -6.91 -6.71 -7.83
CA LEU A 68 -6.30 -8.04 -7.79
C LEU A 68 -6.13 -8.60 -6.37
N GLY A 69 -6.20 -7.75 -5.33
CA GLY A 69 -6.11 -8.21 -3.95
C GLY A 69 -4.70 -8.56 -3.47
N GLY A 70 -3.65 -8.13 -4.17
CA GLY A 70 -2.26 -8.26 -3.72
C GLY A 70 -1.27 -8.67 -4.82
N LEU A 71 0.02 -8.69 -4.46
CA LEU A 71 1.08 -9.13 -5.37
C LEU A 71 1.00 -10.62 -5.72
N ASP A 72 0.57 -11.47 -4.79
CA ASP A 72 0.43 -12.91 -5.04
C ASP A 72 -0.55 -13.19 -6.20
N THR A 73 -1.66 -12.46 -6.26
CA THR A 73 -2.62 -12.57 -7.37
C THR A 73 -2.04 -12.00 -8.67
N LEU A 74 -1.28 -10.91 -8.61
CA LEU A 74 -0.58 -10.35 -9.77
C LEU A 74 0.38 -11.37 -10.41
N TYR A 75 1.13 -12.11 -9.58
CA TYR A 75 2.02 -13.15 -10.06
C TYR A 75 1.28 -14.39 -10.56
N ALA A 76 0.15 -14.74 -9.95
CA ALA A 76 -0.66 -15.88 -10.37
C ALA A 76 -1.44 -15.62 -11.67
N GLU A 77 -1.84 -14.38 -11.93
CA GLU A 77 -2.66 -13.97 -13.08
C GLU A 77 -2.07 -12.75 -13.81
N PRO A 78 -0.88 -12.87 -14.43
CA PRO A 78 -0.17 -11.75 -15.05
C PRO A 78 -0.96 -11.08 -16.18
N GLU A 79 -1.93 -11.77 -16.76
CA GLU A 79 -2.79 -11.28 -17.84
C GLU A 79 -3.77 -10.19 -17.37
N LYS A 80 -4.18 -10.22 -16.08
CA LYS A 80 -5.07 -9.21 -15.51
C LYS A 80 -4.39 -7.87 -15.23
N SER A 81 -3.06 -7.84 -15.19
CA SER A 81 -2.25 -6.62 -15.00
C SER A 81 -2.20 -5.71 -16.25
N LEU A 82 -2.66 -6.18 -17.41
CA LEU A 82 -2.50 -5.53 -18.72
C LEU A 82 -3.80 -4.89 -19.26
N GLY A 83 -4.82 -4.70 -18.42
CA GLY A 83 -6.11 -4.09 -18.77
C GLY A 83 -6.17 -2.59 -18.54
#